data_AF-A0A0G1J2E7-F1
#
_entry.id   AF-A0A0G1J2E7-F1
#
_cell.length_a   1.000
_cell.length_b   1.000
_cell.length_c   1.000
_cell.angle_alpha   90.00
_cell.angle_beta   90.00
_cell.angle_gamma   90.00
#
_symmetry.space_group_name_H-M   'P 1'
#
loop_
_entity.id
_entity.type
_entity.pdbx_description
1 polymer ?
#
loop_
_entity_poly.entity_id
_entity_poly.type
_entity_poly.pdbx_seq_one_letter_code
_entity_poly.pdbx_strand_id
1 'polypeptide(L)'
;MALVLGLLIVSFLLTAVLIVPFINLLYQLKFQRRRQKTKDPMEQPTPIYDRFHRSKTGTPVGGGLLVIVVTSILFSLILPLVKLLGVNVTSVFPLVDELNVLFFTFISFGLLGLYDDIMKFFGFEKTGFFGLRLRWKLGFQVVLAAISAILMYVNLGIDIFYIPFIGVFHLGWWFVPAAAFIIVSFGNAVNISDGLDGLAAGLLMVAIFALWVLSASILDTTLSMFLALWLGSTIAFLYFNVYPARIFLGDAAVVKKIA
;
A
#
# COMPACT_ATOMS: atom_id res chain seq x y z
N MET A 1 22.11 -10.13 -4.36
CA MET A 1 21.23 -10.09 -5.55
C MET A 1 20.43 -11.37 -5.75
N ALA A 2 21.05 -12.55 -5.88
CA ALA A 2 20.31 -13.82 -6.13
C ALA A 2 19.26 -14.14 -5.05
N LEU A 3 19.58 -13.96 -3.77
CA LEU A 3 18.63 -14.16 -2.66
C LEU A 3 17.38 -13.28 -2.82
N VAL A 4 17.57 -11.99 -3.05
CA VAL A 4 16.48 -11.01 -3.12
C VAL A 4 15.58 -11.25 -4.35
N LEU A 5 16.17 -11.63 -5.48
CA LEU A 5 15.42 -12.08 -6.65
C LEU A 5 14.62 -13.36 -6.35
N GLY A 6 15.21 -14.31 -5.62
CA GLY A 6 14.52 -15.50 -5.14
C GLY A 6 13.32 -15.17 -4.27
N LEU A 7 13.44 -14.21 -3.35
CA LEU A 7 12.33 -13.75 -2.52
C LEU A 7 11.18 -13.16 -3.33
N LEU A 8 11.51 -12.34 -4.34
CA LEU A 8 10.52 -11.80 -5.28
C LEU A 8 9.75 -12.93 -5.97
N ILE A 9 10.45 -13.93 -6.50
CA ILE A 9 9.82 -15.08 -7.18
C ILE A 9 8.95 -15.88 -6.20
N VAL A 10 9.43 -16.14 -4.99
CA VAL A 10 8.66 -16.85 -3.95
C VAL A 10 7.38 -16.08 -3.61
N SER A 11 7.47 -14.77 -3.41
CA SER A 11 6.29 -13.95 -3.13
C SER A 11 5.32 -13.91 -4.30
N PHE A 12 5.83 -13.78 -5.53
CA PHE A 12 5.02 -13.84 -6.74
C PHE A 12 4.25 -15.16 -6.84
N LEU A 13 4.94 -16.30 -6.68
CA LEU A 13 4.32 -17.63 -6.78
C LEU A 13 3.30 -17.85 -5.68
N LEU A 14 3.63 -17.48 -4.43
CA LEU A 14 2.71 -17.64 -3.31
C LEU A 14 1.45 -16.79 -3.51
N THR A 15 1.59 -15.52 -3.88
CA THR A 15 0.43 -14.65 -4.16
C THR A 15 -0.37 -15.15 -5.36
N ALA A 16 0.27 -15.62 -6.42
CA ALA A 16 -0.41 -16.17 -7.60
C ALA A 16 -1.25 -17.43 -7.28
N VAL A 17 -0.79 -18.25 -6.34
CA VAL A 17 -1.55 -19.42 -5.85
C VAL A 17 -2.68 -18.99 -4.93
N LEU A 18 -2.42 -18.07 -3.98
CA LEU A 18 -3.39 -17.65 -2.97
C LEU A 18 -4.50 -16.73 -3.50
N ILE A 19 -4.27 -16.01 -4.60
CA ILE A 19 -5.26 -15.05 -5.10
C ILE A 19 -6.53 -15.71 -5.62
N VAL A 20 -6.45 -16.93 -6.17
CA VAL A 20 -7.63 -17.66 -6.65
C VAL A 20 -8.58 -18.04 -5.50
N PRO A 21 -8.15 -18.74 -4.42
CA PRO A 21 -9.00 -18.99 -3.28
C PRO A 21 -9.41 -17.70 -2.56
N PHE A 22 -8.57 -16.67 -2.55
CA PHE A 22 -8.91 -15.37 -1.97
C PHE A 22 -10.04 -14.67 -2.74
N ILE A 23 -10.02 -14.70 -4.07
CA ILE A 23 -11.12 -14.19 -4.90
C ILE A 23 -12.42 -14.92 -4.57
N ASN A 24 -12.38 -16.25 -4.44
CA ASN A 24 -13.56 -17.05 -4.06
C ASN A 24 -14.07 -16.67 -2.65
N LEU A 25 -13.17 -16.42 -1.70
CA LEU A 25 -13.53 -15.93 -0.37
C LEU A 25 -14.23 -14.57 -0.45
N LEU A 26 -13.72 -13.63 -1.24
CA LEU A 26 -14.36 -12.33 -1.44
C LEU A 26 -15.76 -12.47 -2.06
N TYR A 27 -15.95 -13.41 -2.99
CA TYR A 27 -17.26 -13.74 -3.53
C TYR A 27 -18.21 -14.28 -2.45
N GLN A 28 -17.76 -15.18 -1.58
CA GLN A 28 -18.57 -15.73 -0.48
C GLN A 28 -18.95 -14.67 0.55
N LEU A 29 -18.00 -13.79 0.91
CA LEU A 29 -18.24 -12.65 1.80
C LEU A 29 -19.04 -11.52 1.11
N LYS A 30 -19.36 -11.68 -0.18
CA LYS A 30 -20.05 -10.70 -1.03
C LYS A 30 -19.33 -9.35 -1.12
N PHE A 31 -18.02 -9.30 -0.85
CA PHE A 31 -17.16 -8.11 -0.98
C PHE A 31 -17.00 -7.72 -2.46
N GLN A 32 -18.04 -7.14 -3.03
CA GLN A 32 -18.14 -6.83 -4.45
C GLN A 32 -18.47 -5.37 -4.67
N ARG A 33 -17.97 -4.84 -5.78
CA ARG A 33 -18.24 -3.47 -6.22
C ARG A 33 -19.73 -3.29 -6.50
N ARG A 34 -20.39 -2.46 -5.70
CA ARG A 34 -21.79 -2.07 -5.91
C ARG A 34 -21.90 -1.03 -7.02
N ARG A 35 -23.09 -0.96 -7.64
CA ARG A 35 -23.40 0.06 -8.63
C ARG A 35 -23.51 1.42 -7.94
N GLN A 36 -22.54 2.29 -8.18
CA GLN A 36 -22.53 3.65 -7.66
C GLN A 36 -22.95 4.63 -8.78
N LYS A 37 -23.68 5.69 -8.40
CA LYS A 37 -23.86 6.88 -9.24
C LYS A 37 -22.96 7.95 -8.64
N THR A 38 -21.88 8.29 -9.33
CA THR A 38 -20.88 9.22 -8.81
C THR A 38 -21.26 10.67 -9.15
N LYS A 39 -21.13 11.56 -8.17
CA LYS A 39 -21.27 13.01 -8.36
C LYS A 39 -19.88 13.64 -8.34
N ASP A 40 -19.71 14.82 -8.89
CA ASP A 40 -18.46 15.57 -8.74
C ASP A 40 -18.48 16.38 -7.42
N PRO A 41 -17.38 17.06 -7.06
CA PRO A 41 -17.35 17.95 -5.89
C PRO A 41 -18.36 19.11 -5.94
N MET A 42 -18.94 19.40 -7.11
CA MET A 42 -20.00 20.40 -7.32
C MET A 42 -21.40 19.77 -7.34
N GLU A 43 -21.53 18.52 -6.87
CA GLU A 43 -22.73 17.69 -6.87
C GLU A 43 -23.35 17.39 -8.25
N GLN A 44 -22.62 17.65 -9.33
CA GLN A 44 -23.06 17.34 -10.69
C GLN A 44 -22.84 15.85 -10.99
N PRO A 45 -23.75 15.20 -11.72
CA PRO A 45 -23.56 13.81 -12.10
C PRO A 45 -22.35 13.66 -13.04
N THR A 46 -21.61 12.55 -12.92
CA THR A 46 -20.44 12.24 -13.77
C THR A 46 -20.76 11.13 -14.79
N PRO A 47 -21.56 11.40 -15.84
CA PRO A 47 -22.13 10.36 -16.72
C PRO A 47 -21.08 9.60 -17.53
N ILE A 48 -19.95 10.23 -17.86
CA ILE A 48 -18.83 9.59 -18.58
C ILE A 48 -18.14 8.57 -17.67
N TYR A 49 -17.81 8.97 -16.44
CA TYR A 49 -17.19 8.10 -15.43
C TYR A 49 -18.09 6.89 -15.13
N ASP A 50 -19.38 7.12 -14.89
CA ASP A 50 -20.35 6.05 -14.66
C ASP A 50 -20.42 5.07 -15.84
N ARG A 51 -20.31 5.55 -17.08
CA ARG A 51 -20.38 4.70 -18.28
C ARG A 51 -19.20 3.72 -18.36
N PHE A 52 -17.98 4.18 -18.12
CA PHE A 52 -16.77 3.34 -18.11
C PHE A 52 -16.71 2.37 -16.91
N HIS A 53 -17.51 2.62 -15.87
CA HIS A 53 -17.53 1.81 -14.64
C HIS A 53 -18.73 0.85 -14.53
N ARG A 54 -19.76 1.00 -15.35
CA ARG A 54 -20.97 0.14 -15.33
C ARG A 54 -20.65 -1.34 -15.52
N SER A 55 -19.72 -1.68 -16.42
CA SER A 55 -19.32 -3.06 -16.70
C SER A 55 -18.51 -3.72 -15.58
N LYS A 56 -18.04 -2.93 -14.59
CA LYS A 56 -17.20 -3.39 -13.48
C LYS A 56 -18.00 -3.79 -12.22
N THR A 57 -19.32 -3.74 -12.29
CA THR A 57 -20.22 -4.08 -11.16
C THR A 57 -20.12 -5.58 -10.84
N GLY A 58 -20.03 -5.95 -9.57
CA GLY A 58 -19.97 -7.36 -9.14
C GLY A 58 -18.56 -7.97 -9.07
N THR A 59 -17.53 -7.22 -9.46
CA THR A 59 -16.13 -7.62 -9.28
C THR A 59 -15.71 -7.49 -7.80
N PRO A 60 -14.94 -8.45 -7.26
CA PRO A 60 -14.51 -8.42 -5.88
C PRO A 60 -13.49 -7.30 -5.61
N VAL A 61 -13.55 -6.74 -4.40
CA VAL A 61 -12.69 -5.63 -3.94
C VAL A 61 -11.95 -6.06 -2.67
N GLY A 62 -10.68 -5.68 -2.55
CA GLY A 62 -9.85 -5.97 -1.37
C GLY A 62 -8.56 -6.73 -1.67
N GLY A 63 -8.10 -6.76 -2.92
CA GLY A 63 -6.84 -7.40 -3.31
C GLY A 63 -5.62 -6.84 -2.59
N GLY A 64 -5.67 -5.57 -2.16
CA GLY A 64 -4.65 -4.96 -1.31
C GLY A 64 -4.41 -5.72 0.00
N LEU A 65 -5.47 -6.26 0.61
CA LEU A 65 -5.36 -7.05 1.83
C LEU A 65 -4.48 -8.29 1.62
N LEU A 66 -4.67 -9.00 0.51
CA LEU A 66 -3.86 -10.18 0.19
C LEU A 66 -2.39 -9.78 0.04
N VAL A 67 -2.11 -8.69 -0.67
CA VAL A 67 -0.74 -8.19 -0.87
C VAL A 67 -0.08 -7.86 0.47
N ILE A 68 -0.78 -7.16 1.35
CA ILE A 68 -0.27 -6.76 2.67
C ILE A 68 -0.03 -7.98 3.56
N VAL A 69 -0.98 -8.91 3.61
CA VAL A 69 -0.88 -10.13 4.41
C VAL A 69 0.27 -11.01 3.92
N VAL A 70 0.35 -11.29 2.62
CA VAL A 70 1.43 -12.14 2.08
C VAL A 70 2.79 -11.50 2.29
N THR A 71 2.94 -10.20 1.98
CA THR A 71 4.21 -9.49 2.17
C THR A 71 4.64 -9.50 3.64
N SER A 72 3.73 -9.20 4.57
CA SER A 72 4.03 -9.12 6.00
C SER A 72 4.38 -10.48 6.61
N ILE A 73 3.64 -11.53 6.24
CA ILE A 73 3.90 -12.90 6.72
C ILE A 73 5.21 -13.43 6.14
N LEU A 74 5.43 -13.29 4.83
CA LEU A 74 6.68 -13.75 4.22
C LEU A 74 7.88 -13.02 4.81
N PHE A 75 7.80 -11.70 4.97
CA PHE A 75 8.91 -10.94 5.51
C PHE A 75 9.23 -11.32 6.96
N SER A 76 8.21 -11.51 7.81
CA SER A 76 8.41 -11.92 9.21
C SER A 76 8.97 -13.33 9.35
N LEU A 77 8.66 -14.25 8.43
CA LEU A 77 9.21 -15.61 8.42
C LEU A 77 10.63 -15.69 7.83
N ILE A 78 10.89 -14.93 6.76
CA ILE A 78 12.14 -15.02 6.01
C ILE A 78 13.28 -14.31 6.73
N LEU A 79 13.05 -13.16 7.33
CA LEU A 79 14.09 -12.40 8.02
C LEU A 79 14.83 -13.20 9.11
N PRO A 80 14.15 -13.90 10.05
CA PRO A 80 14.83 -14.73 11.04
C PRO A 80 15.50 -15.95 10.40
N LEU A 81 14.91 -16.54 9.36
CA LEU A 81 15.49 -17.68 8.64
C LEU A 81 16.82 -17.30 7.95
N VAL A 82 16.87 -16.16 7.27
CA VAL A 82 18.07 -15.64 6.59
C VAL A 82 19.19 -15.40 7.60
N LYS A 83 18.87 -14.87 8.78
CA LYS A 83 19.83 -14.71 9.89
C LYS A 83 20.33 -16.06 10.43
N LEU A 84 19.43 -17.03 10.61
CA LEU A 84 19.79 -18.38 11.09
C LEU A 84 20.73 -19.09 10.11
N LEU A 85 20.52 -18.89 8.80
CA LEU A 85 21.36 -19.44 7.74
C LEU A 85 22.73 -18.74 7.60
N GLY A 86 23.05 -17.77 8.48
CA GLY A 86 24.35 -17.10 8.50
C GLY A 86 24.56 -16.11 7.35
N VAL A 87 23.49 -15.65 6.70
CA VAL A 87 23.58 -14.61 5.66
C VAL A 87 23.73 -13.26 6.35
N ASN A 88 24.74 -12.49 5.94
CA ASN A 88 24.95 -11.14 6.44
C ASN A 88 23.78 -10.22 6.04
N VAL A 89 22.95 -9.86 7.02
CA VAL A 89 21.90 -8.86 6.87
C VAL A 89 22.48 -7.52 7.31
N THR A 90 22.75 -6.65 6.34
CA THR A 90 23.14 -5.25 6.59
C THR A 90 21.90 -4.37 6.59
N SER A 91 21.74 -3.56 7.64
CA SER A 91 20.75 -2.49 7.73
C SER A 91 21.47 -1.17 7.92
N VAL A 92 20.97 -0.10 7.31
CA VAL A 92 21.54 1.26 7.49
C VAL A 92 21.25 1.77 8.90
N PHE A 93 20.10 1.38 9.45
CA PHE A 93 19.62 1.78 10.76
C PHE A 93 19.60 0.61 11.74
N PRO A 94 19.39 0.86 13.05
CA PRO A 94 19.14 -0.21 14.01
C PRO A 94 17.95 -1.06 13.54
N LEU A 95 18.22 -2.35 13.33
CA LEU A 95 17.27 -3.24 12.66
C LEU A 95 15.88 -3.26 13.33
N VAL A 96 15.82 -3.28 14.66
CA VAL A 96 14.54 -3.35 15.38
C VAL A 96 13.70 -2.11 15.10
N ASP A 97 14.32 -0.94 15.11
CA ASP A 97 13.64 0.33 14.84
C ASP A 97 13.20 0.43 13.37
N GLU A 98 14.04 -0.01 12.44
CA GLU A 98 13.72 -0.03 11.01
C GLU A 98 12.49 -0.92 10.75
N LEU A 99 12.48 -2.13 11.31
CA LEU A 99 11.34 -3.05 11.22
C LEU A 99 10.08 -2.46 11.85
N ASN A 100 10.21 -1.82 13.02
CA ASN A 100 9.07 -1.21 13.70
C ASN A 100 8.43 -0.12 12.82
N VAL A 101 9.23 0.76 12.23
CA VAL A 101 8.74 1.82 11.32
C VAL A 101 8.08 1.21 10.09
N LEU A 102 8.75 0.24 9.45
CA LEU A 102 8.25 -0.40 8.23
C LEU A 102 6.92 -1.11 8.48
N PHE A 103 6.84 -1.99 9.47
CA PHE A 103 5.62 -2.73 9.78
C PHE A 103 4.52 -1.82 10.30
N PHE A 104 4.83 -0.85 11.17
CA PHE A 104 3.84 0.11 11.65
C PHE A 104 3.22 0.86 10.47
N THR A 105 4.02 1.43 9.58
CA THR A 105 3.53 2.21 8.44
C THR A 105 2.73 1.32 7.49
N PHE A 106 3.28 0.18 7.09
CA PHE A 106 2.67 -0.70 6.10
C PHE A 106 1.35 -1.31 6.59
N ILE A 107 1.32 -1.82 7.82
CA ILE A 107 0.13 -2.46 8.39
C ILE A 107 -0.91 -1.42 8.79
N SER A 108 -0.54 -0.30 9.43
CA SER A 108 -1.53 0.69 9.90
C SER A 108 -2.28 1.35 8.74
N PHE A 109 -1.59 1.73 7.65
CA PHE A 109 -2.24 2.26 6.46
C PHE A 109 -3.08 1.20 5.75
N GLY A 110 -2.62 -0.04 5.71
CA GLY A 110 -3.39 -1.18 5.22
C GLY A 110 -4.69 -1.42 5.98
N LEU A 111 -4.63 -1.39 7.31
CA LEU A 111 -5.78 -1.55 8.19
C LEU A 111 -6.75 -0.37 8.08
N LEU A 112 -6.25 0.86 7.98
CA LEU A 112 -7.09 2.04 7.76
C LEU A 112 -7.84 1.92 6.43
N GLY A 113 -7.17 1.43 5.40
CA GLY A 113 -7.77 1.14 4.11
C GLY A 113 -8.83 0.04 4.18
N LEU A 114 -8.52 -1.07 4.85
CA LEU A 114 -9.45 -2.19 5.02
C LEU A 114 -10.69 -1.77 5.81
N TYR A 115 -10.51 -0.95 6.85
CA TYR A 115 -11.61 -0.38 7.62
C TYR A 115 -12.56 0.43 6.71
N ASP A 116 -12.01 1.23 5.81
CA ASP A 116 -12.82 2.00 4.86
C ASP A 116 -13.57 1.11 3.86
N ASP A 117 -12.92 0.07 3.32
CA ASP A 117 -13.57 -0.94 2.46
C ASP A 117 -14.74 -1.63 3.18
N ILE A 118 -14.53 -2.03 4.44
CA ILE A 118 -15.55 -2.66 5.29
C ILE A 118 -16.72 -1.70 5.52
N MET A 119 -16.46 -0.45 5.90
CA MET A 119 -17.51 0.52 6.21
C MET A 119 -18.37 0.86 4.99
N LYS A 120 -17.76 1.00 3.81
CA LYS A 120 -18.45 1.18 2.53
C LYS A 120 -19.32 -0.02 2.17
N PHE A 121 -18.84 -1.22 2.46
CA PHE A 121 -19.57 -2.45 2.18
C PHE A 121 -20.81 -2.62 3.07
N PHE A 122 -20.69 -2.43 4.37
CA PHE A 122 -21.81 -2.62 5.31
C PHE A 122 -22.83 -1.47 5.30
N GLY A 123 -22.60 -0.41 4.51
CA GLY A 123 -23.59 0.66 4.32
C GLY A 123 -23.72 1.59 5.51
N PHE A 124 -22.72 1.61 6.40
CA PHE A 124 -22.65 2.53 7.54
C PHE A 124 -22.41 3.99 7.13
N GLU A 125 -22.25 4.29 5.84
CA GLU A 125 -22.20 5.66 5.32
C GLU A 125 -23.42 6.51 5.72
N LYS A 126 -24.59 5.89 5.95
CA LYS A 126 -25.82 6.58 6.33
C LYS A 126 -25.94 6.89 7.82
N THR A 127 -25.17 6.24 8.68
CA THR A 127 -25.09 6.57 10.11
C THR A 127 -23.94 7.54 10.29
N GLY A 128 -24.26 8.84 10.44
CA GLY A 128 -23.32 9.97 10.38
C GLY A 128 -22.14 9.98 11.37
N PHE A 129 -21.92 8.90 12.13
CA PHE A 129 -20.81 8.66 13.03
C PHE A 129 -19.84 7.56 12.55
N PHE A 130 -20.30 6.58 11.74
CA PHE A 130 -19.51 5.41 11.33
C PHE A 130 -19.18 5.35 9.84
N GLY A 131 -19.90 6.09 8.99
CA GLY A 131 -19.39 6.47 7.68
C GLY A 131 -18.26 7.48 7.87
N LEU A 132 -17.01 7.10 7.61
CA LEU A 132 -15.87 8.02 7.69
C LEU A 132 -16.13 9.21 6.76
N ARG A 133 -16.61 10.33 7.31
CA ARG A 133 -16.58 11.60 6.58
C ARG A 133 -15.14 11.81 6.14
N LEU A 134 -14.95 12.24 4.89
CA LEU A 134 -13.63 12.47 4.28
C LEU A 134 -12.62 13.18 5.23
N ARG A 135 -13.12 14.12 6.04
CA ARG A 135 -12.34 14.84 7.06
C ARG A 135 -11.75 13.95 8.16
N TRP A 136 -12.50 12.98 8.66
CA TRP A 136 -12.03 12.04 9.68
C TRP A 136 -11.00 11.06 9.11
N LYS A 137 -11.22 10.59 7.88
CA LYS A 137 -10.28 9.71 7.20
C LYS A 137 -8.93 10.38 6.97
N LEU A 138 -8.94 11.60 6.46
CA LEU A 138 -7.74 12.44 6.33
C LEU A 138 -7.09 12.68 7.69
N GLY A 139 -7.89 12.93 8.75
CA GLY A 139 -7.38 13.06 10.12
C GLY A 139 -6.62 11.82 10.58
N PHE A 140 -7.17 10.62 10.40
CA PHE A 140 -6.47 9.37 10.73
C PHE A 140 -5.21 9.17 9.90
N GLN A 141 -5.23 9.45 8.60
CA GLN A 141 -4.03 9.38 7.76
C GLN A 141 -2.93 10.32 8.26
N VAL A 142 -3.27 11.55 8.60
CA VAL A 142 -2.31 12.54 9.12
C VAL A 142 -1.73 12.07 10.46
N VAL A 143 -2.56 11.51 11.35
CA VAL A 143 -2.08 10.97 12.63
C VAL A 143 -1.14 9.79 12.42
N LEU A 144 -1.51 8.80 11.60
CA LEU A 144 -0.65 7.65 11.32
C LEU A 144 0.65 8.05 10.61
N ALA A 145 0.58 9.00 9.67
CA ALA A 145 1.75 9.55 8.99
C ALA A 145 2.65 10.31 9.95
N ALA A 146 2.09 11.11 10.87
CA ALA A 146 2.85 11.83 11.88
C ALA A 146 3.56 10.86 12.84
N ILE A 147 2.88 9.80 13.29
CA ILE A 147 3.51 8.77 14.13
C ILE A 147 4.67 8.11 13.37
N SER A 148 4.45 7.71 12.12
CA SER A 148 5.49 7.10 11.29
C SER A 148 6.69 8.04 11.11
N ALA A 149 6.44 9.32 10.84
CA ALA A 149 7.47 10.34 10.69
C ALA A 149 8.24 10.64 12.00
N ILE A 150 7.55 10.63 13.15
CA ILE A 150 8.19 10.76 14.47
C ILE A 150 9.09 9.56 14.74
N LEU A 151 8.64 8.33 14.46
CA LEU A 151 9.47 7.14 14.63
C LEU A 151 10.71 7.18 13.72
N MET A 152 10.56 7.64 12.46
CA MET A 152 11.70 7.86 11.57
C MET A 152 12.70 8.89 12.13
N TYR A 153 12.20 10.00 12.69
CA TYR A 153 13.06 11.05 13.24
C TYR A 153 13.76 10.61 14.54
N VAL A 154 13.00 10.07 15.50
CA VAL A 154 13.49 9.76 16.85
C VAL A 154 14.26 8.45 16.89
N ASN A 155 13.74 7.39 16.28
CA ASN A 155 14.35 6.05 16.38
C ASN A 155 15.43 5.83 15.31
N LEU A 156 15.20 6.31 14.08
CA LEU A 156 16.16 6.15 12.99
C LEU A 156 17.12 7.34 12.86
N GLY A 157 16.85 8.46 13.55
CA GLY A 157 17.70 9.66 13.48
C GLY A 157 17.65 10.36 12.12
N ILE A 158 16.61 10.15 11.33
CA ILE A 158 16.52 10.71 9.97
C ILE A 158 16.04 12.16 10.06
N ASP A 159 16.87 13.09 9.64
CA ASP A 159 16.54 14.51 9.51
C ASP A 159 16.90 15.10 8.12
N ILE A 160 17.36 14.24 7.21
CA ILE A 160 17.90 14.63 5.90
C ILE A 160 16.80 14.70 4.84
N PHE A 161 16.86 15.75 4.03
CA PHE A 161 16.15 15.90 2.76
C PHE A 161 17.16 16.05 1.62
N TYR A 162 17.30 15.01 0.80
CA TYR A 162 18.22 15.01 -0.33
C TYR A 162 17.55 15.52 -1.60
N ILE A 163 18.13 16.54 -2.23
CA ILE A 163 17.71 17.03 -3.54
C ILE A 163 18.81 16.68 -4.55
N PRO A 164 18.49 15.89 -5.60
CA PRO A 164 19.45 15.59 -6.65
C PRO A 164 20.08 16.86 -7.22
N PHE A 165 21.39 16.83 -7.47
CA PHE A 165 22.20 17.94 -7.99
C PHE A 165 22.41 19.15 -7.06
N ILE A 166 21.59 19.34 -6.03
CA ILE A 166 21.74 20.45 -5.08
C ILE A 166 22.50 20.01 -3.83
N GLY A 167 22.12 18.87 -3.24
CA GLY A 167 22.77 18.33 -2.06
C GLY A 167 21.82 17.89 -0.96
N VAL A 168 22.38 17.74 0.24
CA VAL A 168 21.72 17.25 1.46
C VAL A 168 21.34 18.43 2.34
N PHE A 169 20.07 18.53 2.71
CA PHE A 169 19.56 19.52 3.65
C PHE A 169 19.16 18.84 4.96
N HIS A 170 19.57 19.40 6.10
CA HIS A 170 19.14 18.95 7.42
C HIS A 170 17.93 19.78 7.85
N LEU A 171 16.77 19.14 7.97
CA LEU A 171 15.52 19.78 8.36
C LEU A 171 15.34 19.84 9.88
N GLY A 172 16.08 19.03 10.64
CA GLY A 172 15.82 18.83 12.07
C GLY A 172 14.36 18.46 12.30
N TRP A 173 13.69 19.13 13.23
CA TRP A 173 12.28 18.87 13.55
C TRP A 173 11.31 19.09 12.37
N TRP A 174 11.68 19.93 11.38
CA TRP A 174 10.86 20.12 10.17
C TRP A 174 10.77 18.88 9.29
N PHE A 175 11.62 17.87 9.52
CA PHE A 175 11.52 16.58 8.88
C PHE A 175 10.16 15.91 9.15
N VAL A 176 9.65 15.99 10.39
CA VAL A 176 8.40 15.31 10.80
C VAL A 176 7.19 15.77 9.98
N PRO A 177 6.85 17.08 9.90
CA PRO A 177 5.73 17.52 9.07
C PRO A 177 5.97 17.28 7.57
N ALA A 178 7.21 17.38 7.09
CA ALA A 178 7.54 17.10 5.69
C ALA A 178 7.30 15.63 5.32
N ALA A 179 7.84 14.70 6.12
CA ALA A 179 7.66 13.27 5.92
C ALA A 179 6.19 12.86 6.06
N ALA A 180 5.49 13.37 7.08
CA ALA A 180 4.07 13.10 7.26
C ALA A 180 3.24 13.57 6.04
N PHE A 181 3.53 14.77 5.52
CA PHE A 181 2.88 15.29 4.31
C PHE A 181 3.14 14.40 3.09
N ILE A 182 4.38 13.93 2.90
CA ILE A 182 4.74 13.02 1.81
C ILE A 182 3.98 11.70 1.91
N ILE A 183 3.96 11.07 3.11
CA ILE A 183 3.25 9.80 3.34
C ILE A 183 1.75 9.94 3.02
N VAL A 184 1.10 10.98 3.54
CA VAL A 184 -0.33 11.24 3.26
C VAL A 184 -0.55 11.50 1.77
N SER A 185 0.33 12.28 1.13
CA SER A 185 0.21 12.64 -0.29
C SER A 185 0.31 11.42 -1.19
N PHE A 186 1.30 10.54 -0.98
CA PHE A 186 1.43 9.28 -1.72
C PHE A 186 0.25 8.34 -1.48
N GLY A 187 -0.17 8.21 -0.21
CA GLY A 187 -1.35 7.44 0.20
C GLY A 187 -2.69 7.99 -0.31
N ASN A 188 -2.73 9.19 -0.90
CA ASN A 188 -3.91 9.70 -1.60
C ASN A 188 -3.73 9.63 -3.12
N ALA A 189 -2.51 9.88 -3.62
CA ALA A 189 -2.17 9.85 -5.04
C ALA A 189 -2.39 8.47 -5.66
N VAL A 190 -1.86 7.39 -5.06
CA VAL A 190 -2.01 6.04 -5.61
C VAL A 190 -3.48 5.63 -5.65
N ASN A 191 -4.27 6.09 -4.69
CA ASN A 191 -5.69 5.85 -4.76
C ASN A 191 -6.40 6.63 -5.87
N ILE A 192 -6.06 7.90 -6.07
CA ILE A 192 -6.69 8.67 -7.15
C ILE A 192 -6.41 7.95 -8.49
N SER A 193 -5.29 7.25 -8.60
CA SER A 193 -4.97 6.40 -9.74
C SER A 193 -5.71 5.04 -9.80
N ASP A 194 -6.38 4.58 -8.73
CA ASP A 194 -7.15 3.31 -8.69
C ASP A 194 -8.57 3.46 -9.28
N GLY A 195 -8.64 4.08 -10.46
CA GLY A 195 -9.86 4.26 -11.26
C GLY A 195 -9.95 3.32 -12.46
N LEU A 196 -8.83 2.74 -12.90
CA LEU A 196 -8.75 1.92 -14.10
C LEU A 196 -8.07 0.58 -13.79
N ASP A 197 -8.43 -0.44 -14.57
CA ASP A 197 -7.95 -1.81 -14.39
C ASP A 197 -6.44 -1.85 -14.62
N GLY A 198 -5.67 -2.28 -13.62
CA GLY A 198 -4.21 -2.37 -13.69
C GLY A 198 -3.45 -1.04 -13.50
N LEU A 199 -4.12 0.11 -13.42
CA LEU A 199 -3.42 1.41 -13.41
C LEU A 199 -2.67 1.65 -12.10
N ALA A 200 -3.36 1.60 -10.95
CA ALA A 200 -2.73 1.82 -9.65
C ALA A 200 -1.67 0.75 -9.33
N ALA A 201 -1.99 -0.53 -9.56
CA ALA A 201 -1.05 -1.62 -9.34
C ALA A 201 0.17 -1.55 -10.27
N GLY A 202 0.00 -1.13 -11.54
CA GLY A 202 1.09 -0.93 -12.48
C GLY A 202 2.01 0.23 -12.07
N LEU A 203 1.44 1.37 -11.68
CA LEU A 203 2.22 2.51 -11.17
C LEU A 203 2.97 2.15 -9.88
N LEU A 204 2.31 1.43 -8.97
CA LEU A 204 2.90 0.95 -7.73
C LEU A 204 4.06 -0.02 -8.00
N MET A 205 3.89 -0.97 -8.94
CA MET A 205 4.96 -1.88 -9.35
C MET A 205 6.20 -1.13 -9.84
N VAL A 206 6.03 -0.12 -10.70
CA VAL A 206 7.15 0.71 -11.20
C VAL A 206 7.82 1.47 -10.06
N ALA A 207 7.04 2.07 -9.15
CA ALA A 207 7.57 2.80 -8.00
C ALA A 207 8.35 1.89 -7.03
N ILE A 208 7.80 0.73 -6.66
CA ILE A 208 8.47 -0.24 -5.78
C ILE A 208 9.75 -0.76 -6.44
N PHE A 209 9.72 -1.03 -7.75
CA PHE A 209 10.92 -1.46 -8.47
C PHE A 209 12.05 -0.41 -8.41
N ALA A 210 11.72 0.87 -8.61
CA ALA A 210 12.71 1.96 -8.48
C ALA A 210 13.25 2.07 -7.05
N LEU A 211 12.37 1.99 -6.04
CA LEU A 211 12.77 1.99 -4.62
C LEU A 211 13.62 0.78 -4.25
N TRP A 212 13.33 -0.38 -4.83
CA TRP A 212 14.09 -1.60 -4.62
C TRP A 212 15.53 -1.47 -5.14
N VAL A 213 15.70 -0.90 -6.34
CA VAL A 213 17.02 -0.60 -6.91
C VAL A 213 17.78 0.40 -6.04
N LEU A 214 17.10 1.43 -5.53
CA LEU A 214 17.70 2.42 -4.63
C LEU A 214 18.13 1.81 -3.28
N SER A 215 17.27 0.99 -2.67
CA SER A 215 17.59 0.28 -1.42
C SER A 215 18.80 -0.65 -1.60
N ALA A 216 18.90 -1.30 -2.76
CA ALA A 216 20.04 -2.15 -3.08
C ALA A 216 21.34 -1.35 -3.30
N SER A 217 21.27 -0.10 -3.80
CA SER A 217 22.46 0.74 -4.01
C SER A 217 23.04 1.30 -2.71
N ILE A 218 22.22 1.48 -1.67
CA ILE A 218 22.67 1.88 -0.33
C ILE A 218 23.01 0.69 0.59
N LEU A 219 23.03 -0.54 0.06
CA LEU A 219 23.34 -1.78 0.78
C LEU A 219 22.41 -2.08 1.98
N ASP A 220 21.17 -1.58 1.94
CA ASP A 220 20.14 -1.93 2.92
C ASP A 220 19.44 -3.23 2.52
N THR A 221 19.93 -4.35 3.05
CA THR A 221 19.38 -5.67 2.72
C THR A 221 18.00 -5.89 3.32
N THR A 222 17.72 -5.33 4.51
CA THR A 222 16.44 -5.48 5.19
C THR A 222 15.33 -4.85 4.35
N LEU A 223 15.51 -3.59 3.99
CA LEU A 223 14.58 -2.85 3.14
C LEU A 223 14.48 -3.49 1.74
N SER A 224 15.60 -3.94 1.18
CA SER A 224 15.62 -4.55 -0.16
C SER A 224 14.83 -5.86 -0.20
N MET A 225 14.93 -6.69 0.85
CA MET A 225 14.12 -7.91 0.99
C MET A 225 12.63 -7.59 1.11
N PHE A 226 12.26 -6.60 1.92
CA PHE A 226 10.86 -6.18 2.06
C PHE A 226 10.27 -5.69 0.73
N LEU A 227 10.99 -4.82 0.02
CA LEU A 227 10.55 -4.28 -1.28
C LEU A 227 10.46 -5.37 -2.35
N ALA A 228 11.36 -6.35 -2.36
CA ALA A 228 11.31 -7.47 -3.30
C ALA A 228 10.08 -8.36 -3.08
N LEU A 229 9.74 -8.66 -1.81
CA LEU A 229 8.51 -9.38 -1.47
C LEU A 229 7.28 -8.57 -1.87
N TRP A 230 7.24 -7.28 -1.54
CA TRP A 230 6.12 -6.41 -1.92
C TRP A 230 5.96 -6.32 -3.43
N LEU A 231 7.06 -6.20 -4.17
CA LEU A 231 7.06 -6.18 -5.64
C LEU A 231 6.54 -7.50 -6.21
N GLY A 232 7.04 -8.64 -5.74
CA GLY A 232 6.60 -9.97 -6.18
C GLY A 232 5.09 -10.17 -6.00
N SER A 233 4.57 -9.84 -4.81
CA SER A 233 3.15 -9.91 -4.53
C SER A 233 2.33 -8.94 -5.40
N THR A 234 2.85 -7.73 -5.66
CA THR A 234 2.17 -6.73 -6.50
C THR A 234 2.12 -7.16 -7.97
N ILE A 235 3.18 -7.77 -8.51
CA ILE A 235 3.21 -8.32 -9.87
C ILE A 235 2.19 -9.45 -10.02
N ALA A 236 2.12 -10.36 -9.05
CA ALA A 236 1.13 -11.44 -9.05
C ALA A 236 -0.30 -10.89 -9.00
N PHE A 237 -0.55 -9.90 -8.14
CA PHE A 237 -1.84 -9.22 -8.08
C PHE A 237 -2.20 -8.53 -9.41
N LEU A 238 -1.24 -7.81 -10.02
CA LEU A 238 -1.43 -7.08 -11.27
C LEU A 238 -1.96 -7.99 -12.39
N TYR A 239 -1.47 -9.23 -12.49
CA TYR A 239 -1.96 -10.21 -13.47
C TYR A 239 -3.49 -10.47 -13.37
N PHE A 240 -4.07 -10.37 -12.17
CA PHE A 240 -5.53 -10.53 -11.97
C PHE A 240 -6.29 -9.19 -12.02
N ASN A 241 -5.58 -8.06 -12.01
CA ASN A 241 -6.14 -6.72 -12.02
C ASN A 241 -6.09 -6.05 -13.41
N VAL A 242 -5.25 -6.51 -14.35
CA VAL A 242 -5.22 -6.04 -15.74
C VAL A 242 -6.56 -6.31 -16.43
N TYR A 243 -6.96 -5.41 -17.34
CA TYR A 243 -8.24 -5.47 -18.04
C TYR A 243 -8.46 -6.80 -18.78
N PRO A 244 -9.64 -7.44 -18.63
CA PRO A 244 -10.73 -7.12 -17.69
C PRO A 244 -10.41 -7.57 -16.25
N ALA A 245 -10.50 -6.65 -15.28
CA ALA A 245 -10.12 -6.93 -13.89
C ALA A 245 -11.00 -8.02 -13.23
N ARG A 246 -10.34 -9.02 -12.62
CA ARG A 246 -10.98 -10.07 -11.80
C ARG A 246 -11.07 -9.70 -10.33
N ILE A 247 -10.23 -8.78 -9.87
CA ILE A 247 -10.18 -8.29 -8.49
C ILE A 247 -9.67 -6.85 -8.49
N PHE A 248 -10.24 -5.99 -7.65
CA PHE A 248 -9.78 -4.62 -7.41
C PHE A 248 -8.97 -4.52 -6.12
N LEU A 249 -8.02 -3.58 -6.09
CA LEU A 249 -7.17 -3.32 -4.92
C LEU A 249 -8.00 -3.03 -3.68
N GLY A 250 -9.01 -2.16 -3.82
CA GLY A 250 -9.79 -1.65 -2.70
C GLY A 250 -9.05 -0.55 -1.94
N ASP A 251 -9.77 0.06 -1.01
CA ASP A 251 -9.25 1.07 -0.12
C ASP A 251 -8.14 0.55 0.80
N ALA A 252 -8.12 -0.78 1.05
CA ALA A 252 -7.11 -1.54 1.79
C ALA A 252 -5.70 -1.42 1.23
N ALA A 253 -5.55 -1.17 -0.08
CA ALA A 253 -4.26 -0.76 -0.63
C ALA A 253 -4.07 0.74 -0.47
N VAL A 254 -5.04 1.55 -0.92
CA VAL A 254 -4.97 3.02 -0.90
C VAL A 254 -6.38 3.66 -0.97
N VAL A 255 -6.54 4.83 -0.33
CA VAL A 255 -7.77 5.54 0.12
C VAL A 255 -8.63 6.33 -0.90
N LYS A 256 -9.77 5.81 -1.39
CA LYS A 256 -10.67 6.43 -2.41
C LYS A 256 -11.28 7.77 -2.08
N LYS A 257 -11.05 8.72 -3.00
CA LYS A 257 -11.82 9.95 -3.14
C LYS A 257 -13.15 9.56 -3.78
N ILE A 258 -14.16 9.31 -2.95
CA ILE A 258 -15.55 9.42 -3.39
C ILE A 258 -15.91 10.89 -3.17
N ALA A 259 -15.69 11.69 -4.20
CA ALA A 259 -16.68 12.69 -4.56
C ALA A 259 -17.58 11.97 -5.56
#